data_AF-A0A183I0Y1-F1
#
_entry.id   AF-A0A183I0Y1-F1
#
_cell.length_a   1.000
_cell.length_b   1.000
_cell.length_c   1.000
_cell.angle_alpha   90.00
_cell.angle_beta   90.00
_cell.angle_gamma   90.00
#
_symmetry.space_group_name_H-M   'P 1'
#
loop_
_entity.id
_entity.type
_entity.pdbx_description
1 polymer ?
#
loop_
_entity_poly.entity_id
_entity_poly.type
_entity_poly.pdbx_seq_one_letter_code
_entity_poly.pdbx_strand_id
1 'polypeptide(L)'
;MEDLNLQMYLEPPTEDITLHEFQELALNRLRVLKVVEQVKDRFPRGTEAINNELTKQLLKMMPIACGCCPFEELESERKRDVISHFILRLAFCQTPEQTKWFIQQEVDLFKFRFQVVRFLQFLFKAKDV
;
A
#
# COMPACT_ATOMS: atom_id res chain seq x y z
N MET A 1 -3.70 21.35 -0.96
CA MET A 1 -2.58 20.52 -0.48
C MET A 1 -2.87 19.17 -1.10
N GLU A 2 -2.21 18.83 -2.21
CA GLU A 2 -2.50 17.58 -2.93
C GLU A 2 -2.31 16.42 -1.97
N ASP A 3 -3.42 15.78 -1.60
CA ASP A 3 -3.46 14.76 -0.56
C ASP A 3 -2.60 13.57 -0.98
N LEU A 4 -1.40 13.53 -0.43
CA LEU A 4 -0.47 12.44 -0.56
C LEU A 4 -1.17 11.20 -0.01
N ASN A 5 -1.40 10.19 -0.86
CA ASN A 5 -2.04 8.93 -0.46
C ASN A 5 -1.07 8.10 0.41
N LEU A 6 -0.74 8.61 1.59
CA LEU A 6 0.15 8.07 2.59
C LEU A 6 -0.56 8.17 3.93
N GLN A 7 -0.79 7.03 4.57
CA GLN A 7 -1.51 6.96 5.84
C GLN A 7 -0.65 6.24 6.89
N MET A 8 -0.73 6.69 8.14
CA MET A 8 -0.02 6.12 9.29
C MET A 8 -0.87 5.09 10.07
N TYR A 9 -2.14 4.94 9.69
CA TYR A 9 -3.10 3.99 10.28
C TYR A 9 -3.24 4.12 11.81
N LEU A 10 -3.33 5.36 12.30
CA LEU A 10 -3.43 5.65 13.74
C LEU A 10 -4.83 5.39 14.30
N GLU A 11 -5.85 5.71 13.51
CA GLU A 11 -7.25 5.59 13.91
C GLU A 11 -7.91 4.38 13.25
N PRO A 12 -8.61 3.54 14.02
CA PRO A 12 -9.35 2.40 13.47
C PRO A 12 -10.55 2.88 12.64
N PRO A 13 -10.89 2.19 11.54
CA PRO A 13 -12.11 2.48 10.78
C PRO A 13 -13.35 2.14 11.61
N THR A 14 -14.39 2.96 11.47
CA THR A 14 -15.69 2.83 12.16
C THR A 14 -16.83 2.43 11.21
N GLU A 15 -16.51 2.23 9.94
CA GLU A 15 -17.46 1.88 8.89
C GLU A 15 -17.82 0.40 8.93
N ASP A 16 -19.09 0.09 8.72
CA ASP A 16 -19.56 -1.28 8.55
C ASP A 16 -19.27 -1.77 7.14
N ILE A 17 -18.82 -3.03 7.03
CA ILE A 17 -18.57 -3.71 5.75
C ILE A 17 -19.24 -5.08 5.75
N THR A 18 -19.56 -5.57 4.56
CA THR A 18 -20.07 -6.94 4.40
C THR A 18 -18.96 -7.97 4.65
N LEU A 19 -19.35 -9.20 4.99
CA LEU A 19 -18.38 -10.29 5.15
C LEU A 19 -17.62 -10.59 3.84
N HIS A 20 -18.29 -10.41 2.69
CA HIS A 20 -17.65 -10.58 1.39
C HIS A 20 -16.55 -9.53 1.16
N GLU A 21 -16.84 -8.26 1.43
CA GLU A 21 -15.84 -7.19 1.34
C GLU A 21 -14.70 -7.40 2.33
N PHE A 22 -15.00 -7.83 3.56
CA PHE A 22 -13.97 -8.17 4.55
C PHE A 22 -12.99 -9.21 3.98
N GLN A 23 -13.51 -10.29 3.40
CA GLN A 23 -12.69 -11.34 2.81
C GLN A 23 -11.88 -10.84 1.61
N GLU A 24 -12.49 -10.07 0.71
CA GLU A 24 -11.83 -9.52 -0.47
C GLU A 24 -10.67 -8.59 -0.08
N LEU A 25 -10.91 -7.66 0.85
CA LEU A 25 -9.91 -6.71 1.34
C LEU A 25 -8.74 -7.42 2.02
N ALA A 26 -9.02 -8.43 2.85
CA ALA A 26 -7.99 -9.23 3.50
C ALA A 26 -7.10 -9.95 2.48
N LEU A 27 -7.73 -10.63 1.51
CA LEU A 27 -7.01 -11.40 0.50
C LEU A 27 -6.21 -10.49 -0.43
N ASN A 28 -6.78 -9.37 -0.86
CA ASN A 28 -6.09 -8.44 -1.76
C ASN A 28 -4.85 -7.85 -1.09
N ARG A 29 -4.97 -7.34 0.16
CA ARG A 29 -3.82 -6.79 0.88
C ARG A 29 -2.77 -7.86 1.19
N LEU A 30 -3.17 -9.06 1.55
CA LEU A 30 -2.23 -10.16 1.77
C LEU A 30 -1.42 -10.45 0.49
N ARG A 31 -2.07 -10.47 -0.68
CA ARG A 31 -1.35 -10.63 -1.95
C ARG A 31 -0.40 -9.47 -2.23
N VAL A 32 -0.80 -8.23 -1.95
CA VAL A 32 0.07 -7.05 -2.05
C VAL A 32 1.33 -7.24 -1.20
N LEU A 33 1.19 -7.59 0.09
CA LEU A 33 2.33 -7.79 0.99
C LEU A 33 3.22 -8.96 0.55
N LYS A 34 2.64 -10.02 -0.04
CA LYS A 34 3.40 -11.14 -0.64
C LYS A 34 4.19 -10.72 -1.88
N VAL A 35 3.64 -9.84 -2.72
CA VAL A 35 4.38 -9.26 -3.86
C VAL A 35 5.54 -8.41 -3.37
N VAL A 36 5.32 -7.57 -2.33
CA VAL A 36 6.36 -6.75 -1.72
C VAL A 36 7.52 -7.61 -1.22
N GLU A 37 7.21 -8.71 -0.51
CA GLU A 37 8.20 -9.70 -0.06
C GLU A 37 8.99 -10.28 -1.23
N GLN A 38 8.31 -10.81 -2.25
CA GLN A 38 8.93 -11.48 -3.39
C GLN A 38 9.85 -10.55 -4.20
N VAL A 39 9.42 -9.31 -4.45
CA VAL A 39 10.24 -8.35 -5.20
C VAL A 39 11.47 -7.96 -4.38
N LYS A 40 11.33 -7.77 -3.07
CA LYS A 40 12.46 -7.44 -2.20
C LYS A 40 13.51 -8.55 -2.13
N ASP A 41 13.10 -9.81 -2.16
CA ASP A 41 14.02 -10.95 -2.14
C ASP A 41 14.75 -11.13 -3.48
N ARG A 42 14.11 -10.72 -4.59
CA ARG A 42 14.67 -10.89 -5.94
C ARG A 42 15.63 -9.79 -6.37
N PHE A 43 15.45 -8.57 -5.86
CA PHE A 43 16.19 -7.40 -6.32
C PHE A 43 17.06 -6.78 -5.21
N PRO A 44 18.27 -6.28 -5.53
CA PRO A 44 19.13 -5.62 -4.56
C PRO A 44 18.50 -4.31 -4.06
N ARG A 45 18.61 -4.07 -2.74
CA ARG A 45 18.00 -2.92 -2.05
C ARG A 45 18.45 -1.59 -2.64
N GLY A 46 17.52 -0.63 -2.73
CA GLY A 46 17.81 0.74 -3.14
C GLY A 46 17.98 0.94 -4.65
N THR A 47 17.64 -0.05 -5.46
CA THR A 47 17.64 0.07 -6.93
C THR A 47 16.29 0.56 -7.44
N GLU A 48 16.29 1.37 -8.50
CA GLU A 48 15.07 1.76 -9.22
C GLU A 48 14.31 0.54 -9.77
N ALA A 49 15.02 -0.57 -10.02
CA ALA A 49 14.44 -1.83 -10.47
C ALA A 49 13.37 -2.36 -9.50
N ILE A 50 13.55 -2.22 -8.17
CA ILE A 50 12.53 -2.60 -7.18
C ILE A 50 11.26 -1.79 -7.40
N ASN A 51 11.39 -0.47 -7.52
CA ASN A 51 10.23 0.42 -7.66
C ASN A 51 9.49 0.18 -8.98
N ASN A 52 10.22 -0.06 -10.06
CA ASN A 52 9.63 -0.35 -11.35
C ASN A 52 8.84 -1.66 -11.33
N GLU A 53 9.39 -2.72 -10.72
CA GLU A 53 8.70 -4.00 -10.61
C GLU A 53 7.51 -3.93 -9.63
N LEU A 54 7.66 -3.27 -8.48
CA LEU A 54 6.55 -3.02 -7.55
C LEU A 54 5.44 -2.22 -8.23
N THR A 55 5.77 -1.14 -8.92
CA THR A 55 4.77 -0.33 -9.65
C THR A 55 4.02 -1.20 -10.66
N LYS A 56 4.74 -1.99 -11.45
CA LYS A 56 4.14 -2.87 -12.46
C LYS A 56 3.18 -3.89 -11.86
N GLN A 57 3.52 -4.50 -10.73
CA GLN A 57 2.66 -5.52 -10.11
C GLN A 57 1.52 -4.92 -9.30
N LEU A 58 1.79 -3.85 -8.55
CA LEU A 58 0.81 -3.22 -7.67
C LEU A 58 -0.21 -2.35 -8.41
N LEU A 59 0.11 -1.85 -9.61
CA LEU A 59 -0.81 -1.01 -10.39
C LEU A 59 -2.19 -1.66 -10.58
N LYS A 60 -2.26 -2.99 -10.71
CA LYS A 60 -3.52 -3.72 -10.90
C LYS A 60 -4.25 -4.05 -9.61
N MET A 61 -3.54 -4.10 -8.49
CA MET A 61 -4.06 -4.63 -7.21
C MET A 61 -4.33 -3.54 -6.18
N MET A 62 -3.56 -2.46 -6.25
CA MET A 62 -3.58 -1.33 -5.33
C MET A 62 -3.10 -0.06 -6.06
N PRO A 63 -3.87 0.45 -7.04
CA PRO A 63 -3.48 1.60 -7.87
C PRO A 63 -3.20 2.86 -7.04
N ILE A 64 -3.86 3.01 -5.89
CA ILE A 64 -3.62 4.10 -4.94
C ILE A 64 -2.18 4.13 -4.40
N ALA A 65 -1.52 2.97 -4.27
CA ALA A 65 -0.12 2.90 -3.83
C ALA A 65 0.86 3.43 -4.90
N CYS A 66 0.46 3.40 -6.17
CA CYS A 66 1.26 3.88 -7.30
C CYS A 66 0.94 5.34 -7.68
N GLY A 67 -0.01 5.99 -7.00
CA GLY A 67 -0.48 7.33 -7.38
C GLY A 67 -1.23 7.35 -8.73
N CYS A 68 -1.77 6.22 -9.16
CA CYS A 68 -2.47 6.06 -10.45
C CYS A 68 -3.98 5.84 -10.28
N CYS A 69 -4.54 6.10 -9.10
CA CYS A 69 -5.97 5.96 -8.83
C CYS A 69 -6.76 7.15 -9.43
N PRO A 70 -7.85 6.90 -10.18
CA PRO A 70 -8.73 7.96 -10.66
C PRO A 70 -9.31 8.79 -9.51
N PHE A 71 -9.50 10.10 -9.73
CA PHE A 71 -10.02 11.00 -8.70
C PHE A 71 -11.39 10.57 -8.16
N GLU A 72 -12.25 10.05 -9.03
CA GLU A 72 -13.61 9.58 -8.70
C GLU A 72 -13.60 8.37 -7.74
N GLU A 73 -12.58 7.52 -7.81
CA GLU A 73 -12.46 6.31 -7.00
C GLU A 73 -11.58 6.51 -5.74
N LEU A 74 -10.92 7.66 -5.64
CA LEU A 74 -9.85 7.89 -4.68
C LEU A 74 -10.29 7.73 -3.22
N GLU A 75 -11.43 8.31 -2.87
CA GLU A 75 -11.98 8.22 -1.51
C GLU A 75 -12.39 6.79 -1.14
N SER A 76 -12.95 6.04 -2.09
CA SER A 76 -13.26 4.61 -1.93
C SER A 76 -11.98 3.80 -1.66
N GLU A 77 -10.95 4.01 -2.48
CA GLU A 77 -9.68 3.30 -2.35
C GLU A 77 -8.93 3.66 -1.06
N ARG A 78 -9.03 4.92 -0.57
CA ARG A 78 -8.50 5.33 0.74
C ARG A 78 -9.14 4.56 1.88
N LYS A 79 -10.48 4.42 1.86
CA LYS A 79 -11.22 3.64 2.86
C LYS A 79 -10.81 2.18 2.82
N ARG A 80 -10.77 1.59 1.62
CA ARG A 80 -10.35 0.20 1.39
C ARG A 80 -8.92 -0.06 1.87
N ASP A 81 -7.99 0.88 1.65
CA ASP A 81 -6.61 0.82 2.15
C ASP A 81 -6.56 0.77 3.68
N VAL A 82 -7.26 1.68 4.36
CA VAL A 82 -7.30 1.71 5.83
C VAL A 82 -7.94 0.44 6.39
N ILE A 83 -9.11 0.05 5.88
CA ILE A 83 -9.85 -1.12 6.35
C ILE A 83 -9.02 -2.40 6.19
N SER A 84 -8.46 -2.62 4.99
CA SER A 84 -7.65 -3.80 4.72
C SER A 84 -6.42 -3.91 5.63
N HIS A 85 -5.78 -2.79 5.99
CA HIS A 85 -4.69 -2.78 6.96
C HIS A 85 -5.14 -3.28 8.34
N PHE A 86 -6.23 -2.75 8.86
CA PHE A 86 -6.76 -3.14 10.17
C PHE A 86 -7.27 -4.58 10.19
N ILE A 87 -7.85 -5.08 9.09
CA ILE A 87 -8.22 -6.49 8.97
C ILE A 87 -6.99 -7.40 9.11
N LEU A 88 -5.87 -7.09 8.43
CA LEU A 88 -4.67 -7.91 8.54
C LEU A 88 -4.01 -7.81 9.92
N ARG A 89 -4.16 -6.70 10.66
CA ARG A 89 -3.69 -6.65 12.06
C ARG A 89 -4.34 -7.73 12.92
N LEU A 90 -5.63 -8.02 12.71
CA LEU A 90 -6.33 -9.09 13.43
C LEU A 90 -5.79 -10.48 13.06
N ALA A 91 -5.43 -10.69 11.78
CA ALA A 91 -4.91 -11.96 11.32
C ALA A 91 -3.47 -12.24 11.78
N PHE A 92 -2.61 -11.21 11.81
CA PHE A 92 -1.17 -11.36 12.04
C PHE A 92 -0.71 -11.03 13.48
N CYS A 93 -1.63 -10.74 14.40
CA CYS A 93 -1.30 -10.52 15.81
C CYS A 93 -1.15 -11.81 16.64
N GLN A 94 -1.33 -13.00 16.05
CA GLN A 94 -1.41 -14.25 16.81
C GLN A 94 -0.04 -14.74 17.30
N THR A 95 1.01 -14.59 16.50
CA THR A 95 2.38 -14.96 16.90
C THR A 95 3.38 -13.83 16.63
N PRO A 96 4.48 -13.74 17.42
CA PRO A 96 5.53 -12.74 17.20
C PRO A 96 6.13 -12.79 15.79
N GLU A 97 6.26 -13.98 15.21
CA GLU A 97 6.82 -14.19 13.87
C GLU A 97 5.88 -13.63 12.81
N GLN A 98 4.57 -13.89 12.92
CA GLN A 98 3.55 -13.34 12.04
C GLN A 98 3.50 -11.81 12.14
N THR A 99 3.54 -11.26 13.35
CA THR A 99 3.55 -9.82 13.58
C THR A 99 4.79 -9.17 12.98
N LYS A 100 5.97 -9.77 13.19
CA LYS A 100 7.24 -9.30 12.62
C LYS A 100 7.20 -9.31 11.09
N TRP A 101 6.67 -10.38 10.49
CA TRP A 101 6.51 -10.47 9.04
C TRP A 101 5.59 -9.35 8.52
N PHE A 102 4.41 -9.19 9.12
CA PHE A 102 3.43 -8.18 8.72
C PHE A 102 4.01 -6.76 8.80
N ILE A 103 4.64 -6.40 9.92
CA ILE A 103 5.28 -5.09 10.10
C ILE A 103 6.36 -4.86 9.04
N GLN A 104 7.19 -5.87 8.78
CA GLN A 104 8.26 -5.76 7.80
C GLN A 104 7.72 -5.44 6.40
N GLN A 105 6.68 -6.14 5.95
CA GLN A 105 6.10 -5.91 4.62
C GLN A 105 5.35 -4.57 4.53
N GLU A 106 4.59 -4.19 5.56
CA GLU A 106 3.91 -2.88 5.61
C GLU A 106 4.90 -1.71 5.60
N VAL A 107 6.01 -1.82 6.33
CA VAL A 107 7.06 -0.80 6.33
C VAL A 107 7.70 -0.67 4.94
N ASP A 108 7.90 -1.78 4.24
CA ASP A 108 8.49 -1.75 2.90
C ASP A 108 7.49 -1.21 1.85
N LEU A 109 6.20 -1.54 1.97
CA LEU A 109 5.14 -0.92 1.17
C LEU A 109 5.07 0.59 1.41
N PHE A 110 5.18 1.03 2.67
CA PHE A 110 5.19 2.44 3.03
C PHE A 110 6.37 3.18 2.40
N LYS A 111 7.59 2.60 2.46
CA LYS A 111 8.78 3.18 1.80
C LYS A 111 8.58 3.35 0.30
N PHE A 112 7.99 2.35 -0.36
CA PHE A 112 7.65 2.43 -1.78
C PHE A 112 6.68 3.60 -2.05
N ARG A 113 5.55 3.68 -1.33
CA ARG A 113 4.58 4.78 -1.47
C ARG A 113 5.22 6.15 -1.24
N PHE A 114 6.12 6.25 -0.26
CA PHE A 114 6.85 7.49 0.03
C PHE A 114 7.75 7.92 -1.14
N GLN A 115 8.43 6.96 -1.79
CA GLN A 115 9.27 7.24 -2.96
C GLN A 115 8.44 7.67 -4.17
N VAL A 116 7.28 7.05 -4.41
CA VAL A 116 6.34 7.44 -5.47
C VAL A 116 5.88 8.87 -5.27
N VAL A 117 5.45 9.21 -4.06
CA VAL A 117 5.04 10.58 -3.70
C VAL A 117 6.17 11.59 -3.96
N ARG A 118 7.39 11.27 -3.52
CA ARG A 118 8.55 12.15 -3.74
C ARG A 118 8.82 12.38 -5.23
N PHE A 119 8.68 11.34 -6.05
CA PHE A 119 8.86 11.41 -7.49
C PHE A 119 7.77 12.26 -8.17
N LEU A 120 6.51 12.06 -7.80
CA LEU A 120 5.39 12.85 -8.32
C LEU A 120 5.54 14.34 -7.98
N GLN A 121 5.86 14.67 -6.72
CA GLN A 121 6.11 16.05 -6.30
C GLN A 121 7.25 16.73 -7.09
N PHE A 122 8.29 15.97 -7.43
CA PHE A 122 9.38 16.47 -8.26
C PHE A 122 8.90 16.77 -9.69
N LEU A 123 8.11 15.88 -10.31
CA LEU A 123 7.57 16.08 -11.66
C LEU A 123 6.61 17.26 -11.76
N PHE A 124 5.74 17.47 -10.76
CA PHE A 124 4.85 18.64 -10.74
C PHE A 124 5.67 19.94 -10.70
N LYS A 125 6.67 20.03 -9.79
CA LYS A 125 7.57 21.20 -9.74
C LYS A 125 8.35 21.43 -11.03
N ALA A 126 8.68 20.39 -11.79
CA ALA A 126 9.40 20.52 -13.05
C ALA A 126 8.52 20.96 -14.24
N LYS A 127 7.18 20.86 -14.13
CA LYS A 127 6.23 21.32 -15.15
C LYS A 127 5.80 22.78 -14.96
N ASP A 128 5.99 23.33 -13.76
CA ASP A 128 5.64 24.71 -13.41
C ASP A 128 6.78 25.72 -13.65
N VAL A 129 7.82 25.33 -14.41
CA VAL A 129 8.96 26.17 -14.85
C VAL A 129 9.04 26.14 -16.36
#